data_AF-A0A1E3H6N3-F1
#
_entry.id   AF-A0A1E3H6N3-F1
#
_cell.length_a   1.000
_cell.length_b   1.000
_cell.length_c   1.000
_cell.angle_alpha   90.00
_cell.angle_beta   90.00
_cell.angle_gamma   90.00
#
_symmetry.space_group_name_H-M   'P 1'
#
loop_
_entity.id
_entity.type
_entity.pdbx_description
1 polymer ?
#
loop_
_entity_poly.entity_id
_entity_poly.type
_entity_poly.pdbx_seq_one_letter_code
_entity_poly.pdbx_strand_id
1 'polypeptide(L)'
;MRASELKGVTVPADRAPSMIDEYPVLAAAAAVAEGRTLMLGIEEMRVKESDRVAAVAAGLAANGVVHEEGRDWLAVTGGRVPGGGTVVTHLDHRIAMTFLVLGLAADEPVTVDDATVITTSFPEFEALLTGAGATLFEPGD
;
A
#
# COMPACT_ATOMS: atom_id res chain seq x y z
N MET A 1 -8.21 -12.71 16.97
CA MET A 1 -7.53 -12.32 15.71
C MET A 1 -7.45 -13.54 14.81
N ARG A 2 -7.67 -13.39 13.50
CA ARG A 2 -7.37 -14.43 12.49
C ARG A 2 -6.29 -13.85 11.58
N ALA A 3 -5.23 -14.61 11.34
CA ALA A 3 -4.14 -14.26 10.43
C ALA A 3 -4.00 -15.37 9.38
N SER A 4 -3.44 -15.03 8.23
CA SER A 4 -3.22 -15.94 7.12
C SER A 4 -1.79 -15.78 6.60
N GLU A 5 -1.15 -16.90 6.25
CA GLU A 5 0.10 -16.88 5.48
C GLU A 5 -0.24 -16.68 4.00
N LEU A 6 0.28 -15.59 3.42
CA LEU A 6 0.06 -15.25 2.02
C LEU A 6 1.21 -15.76 1.16
N LYS A 7 0.91 -16.13 -0.09
CA LYS A 7 1.91 -16.47 -1.11
C LYS A 7 1.75 -15.57 -2.31
N GLY A 8 2.86 -15.20 -2.91
CA GLY A 8 2.89 -14.38 -4.10
C GLY A 8 2.16 -15.05 -5.27
N VAL A 9 1.45 -14.25 -6.06
CA VAL A 9 0.66 -14.71 -7.21
C VAL A 9 0.85 -13.80 -8.41
N THR A 10 0.57 -14.33 -9.60
CA THR A 10 0.35 -13.47 -10.77
C THR A 10 -1.13 -13.09 -10.81
N VAL A 11 -1.42 -11.79 -10.72
CA VAL A 11 -2.74 -11.21 -10.97
C VAL A 11 -2.82 -10.85 -12.46
N PRO A 12 -3.61 -11.59 -13.25
CA PRO A 12 -3.69 -11.38 -14.70
C PRO A 12 -4.40 -10.06 -15.05
N ALA A 13 -4.11 -9.52 -16.23
CA ALA A 13 -4.59 -8.20 -16.66
C ALA A 13 -6.12 -8.09 -16.75
N ASP A 14 -6.82 -9.19 -17.02
CA ASP A 14 -8.29 -9.23 -17.11
C ASP A 14 -8.96 -9.03 -15.74
N ARG A 15 -8.23 -9.18 -14.63
CA ARG A 15 -8.71 -8.83 -13.29
C ARG A 15 -8.69 -7.33 -13.03
N ALA A 16 -7.84 -6.58 -13.71
CA ALA A 16 -7.60 -5.17 -13.40
C ALA A 16 -8.89 -4.33 -13.36
N PRO A 17 -9.81 -4.42 -14.32
CA PRO A 17 -11.04 -3.62 -14.29
C PRO A 17 -11.95 -3.89 -13.07
N SER A 18 -11.86 -5.09 -12.47
CA SER A 18 -12.72 -5.47 -11.34
C SER A 18 -12.21 -5.02 -9.97
N MET A 19 -10.96 -4.56 -9.89
CA MET A 19 -10.29 -4.22 -8.64
C MET A 19 -9.21 -3.14 -8.81
N ILE A 20 -9.34 -2.28 -9.84
CA ILE A 20 -8.30 -1.32 -10.26
C ILE A 20 -7.85 -0.40 -9.12
N ASP A 21 -8.79 -0.17 -8.22
CA ASP A 21 -8.74 0.74 -7.11
C ASP A 21 -8.13 0.09 -5.86
N GLU A 22 -8.02 -1.25 -5.82
CA GLU A 22 -7.49 -2.05 -4.71
C GLU A 22 -6.03 -2.47 -4.91
N TYR A 23 -5.43 -2.20 -6.07
CA TYR A 23 -4.02 -2.52 -6.32
C TYR A 23 -3.03 -1.87 -5.34
N PRO A 24 -3.24 -0.64 -4.83
CA PRO A 24 -2.38 -0.10 -3.77
C PRO A 24 -2.34 -1.00 -2.52
N VAL A 25 -3.50 -1.36 -1.98
CA VAL A 25 -3.56 -2.23 -0.79
C VAL A 25 -3.15 -3.67 -1.10
N LEU A 26 -3.37 -4.16 -2.32
CA LEU A 26 -2.84 -5.44 -2.78
C LEU A 26 -1.30 -5.44 -2.80
N ALA A 27 -0.66 -4.34 -3.20
CA ALA A 27 0.79 -4.23 -3.17
C ALA A 27 1.35 -4.27 -1.74
N ALA A 28 0.66 -3.63 -0.78
CA ALA A 28 0.99 -3.73 0.64
C ALA A 28 0.82 -5.17 1.17
N ALA A 29 -0.26 -5.86 0.80
CA ALA A 29 -0.45 -7.27 1.14
C ALA A 29 0.63 -8.17 0.50
N ALA A 30 1.06 -7.86 -0.73
CA ALA A 30 2.13 -8.56 -1.41
C ALA A 30 3.49 -8.35 -0.74
N ALA A 31 3.73 -7.18 -0.12
CA ALA A 31 4.97 -6.88 0.60
C ALA A 31 5.21 -7.83 1.79
N VAL A 32 4.15 -8.38 2.38
CA VAL A 32 4.21 -9.32 3.51
C VAL A 32 4.00 -10.79 3.11
N ALA A 33 3.81 -11.07 1.82
CA ALA A 33 3.59 -12.43 1.30
C ALA A 33 4.91 -13.19 1.08
N GLU A 34 4.86 -14.52 1.11
CA GLU A 34 5.99 -15.36 0.70
C GLU A 34 6.14 -15.31 -0.84
N GLY A 35 7.29 -14.83 -1.33
CA GLY A 35 7.62 -14.85 -2.76
C GLY A 35 7.16 -13.61 -3.52
N ARG A 36 7.04 -13.73 -4.85
CA ARG A 36 6.81 -12.60 -5.75
C ARG A 36 5.35 -12.53 -6.20
N THR A 37 4.70 -11.39 -6.01
CA THR A 37 3.41 -11.06 -6.61
C THR A 37 3.64 -10.19 -7.85
N LEU A 38 3.02 -10.54 -8.97
CA LEU A 38 3.07 -9.79 -10.23
C LEU A 38 1.67 -9.31 -10.60
N MET A 39 1.50 -8.00 -10.69
CA MET A 39 0.24 -7.33 -11.04
C MET A 39 0.35 -6.79 -12.46
N LEU A 40 -0.48 -7.28 -13.38
CA LEU A 40 -0.46 -6.92 -14.81
C LEU A 40 -1.68 -6.08 -15.20
N GLY A 41 -1.56 -5.31 -16.28
CA GLY A 41 -2.68 -4.57 -16.88
C GLY A 41 -3.13 -3.34 -16.08
N ILE A 42 -2.23 -2.74 -15.31
CA ILE A 42 -2.55 -1.65 -14.37
C ILE A 42 -2.22 -0.25 -14.91
N GLU A 43 -2.10 -0.07 -16.23
CA GLU A 43 -1.81 1.25 -16.82
C GLU A 43 -2.82 2.33 -16.39
N GLU A 44 -4.10 1.96 -16.21
CA GLU A 44 -5.15 2.89 -15.78
C GLU A 44 -4.88 3.50 -14.38
N MET A 45 -4.11 2.83 -13.53
CA MET A 45 -3.72 3.38 -12.22
C MET A 45 -2.85 4.64 -12.35
N ARG A 46 -2.17 4.83 -13.48
CA ARG A 46 -1.26 5.98 -13.68
C ARG A 46 -2.01 7.29 -13.97
N VAL A 47 -3.31 7.22 -14.27
CA VAL A 47 -4.16 8.38 -14.64
C VAL A 47 -5.28 8.63 -13.63
N LYS A 48 -5.15 8.10 -12.41
CA LYS A 48 -6.09 8.32 -11.29
C LYS A 48 -5.83 9.67 -10.63
N GLU A 49 -6.25 9.85 -9.37
CA GLU A 49 -5.98 11.05 -8.57
C GLU A 49 -4.47 11.39 -8.52
N SER A 50 -3.63 10.36 -8.60
CA SER A 50 -2.19 10.41 -8.78
C SER A 50 -1.72 9.34 -9.79
N ASP A 51 -0.45 9.36 -10.16
CA ASP A 51 0.17 8.14 -10.72
C ASP A 51 0.35 7.13 -9.57
N ARG A 52 -0.69 6.32 -9.35
CA ARG A 52 -0.72 5.38 -8.22
C ARG A 52 0.33 4.28 -8.34
N VAL A 53 0.77 3.92 -9.55
CA VAL A 53 1.82 2.90 -9.70
C VAL A 53 3.14 3.48 -9.20
N ALA A 54 3.49 4.70 -9.63
CA ALA A 54 4.69 5.39 -9.18
C ALA A 54 4.64 5.70 -7.68
N ALA A 55 3.49 6.15 -7.15
CA ALA A 55 3.31 6.44 -5.72
C ALA A 55 3.47 5.18 -4.85
N VAL A 56 2.88 4.05 -5.27
CA VAL A 56 3.07 2.76 -4.59
C VAL A 56 4.52 2.31 -4.66
N ALA A 57 5.16 2.35 -5.84
CA ALA A 57 6.57 1.98 -5.98
C ALA A 57 7.48 2.83 -5.08
N ALA A 58 7.29 4.15 -5.05
CA ALA A 58 8.04 5.05 -4.19
C ALA A 58 7.83 4.77 -2.70
N GLY A 59 6.59 4.53 -2.27
CA GLY A 59 6.30 4.19 -0.87
C GLY A 59 6.85 2.83 -0.45
N LEU A 60 6.82 1.83 -1.33
CA LEU A 60 7.47 0.53 -1.12
C LEU A 60 8.99 0.71 -0.98
N ALA A 61 9.61 1.51 -1.85
CA ALA A 61 11.03 1.84 -1.80
C ALA A 61 11.42 2.50 -0.46
N ALA A 62 10.65 3.49 -0.03
CA ALA A 62 10.89 4.24 1.20
C ALA A 62 10.86 3.33 2.45
N ASN A 63 10.08 2.25 2.39
CA ASN A 63 9.92 1.30 3.49
C ASN A 63 10.73 0.01 3.29
N GLY A 64 11.70 0.01 2.37
CA GLY A 64 12.65 -1.08 2.17
C GLY A 64 12.06 -2.34 1.53
N VAL A 65 10.91 -2.24 0.85
CA VAL A 65 10.28 -3.38 0.17
C VAL A 65 10.85 -3.52 -1.24
N VAL A 66 11.29 -4.75 -1.57
CA VAL A 66 11.80 -5.09 -2.89
C VAL A 66 10.67 -5.13 -3.90
N HIS A 67 10.79 -4.32 -4.95
CA HIS A 67 9.80 -4.23 -6.00
C HIS A 67 10.44 -3.86 -7.34
N GLU A 68 9.69 -4.05 -8.41
CA GLU A 68 10.00 -3.62 -9.76
C GLU A 68 8.71 -3.06 -10.37
N GLU A 69 8.77 -1.99 -11.14
CA GLU A 69 7.61 -1.49 -11.89
C GLU A 69 7.93 -1.31 -13.37
N GLY A 70 6.89 -1.40 -14.19
CA GLY A 70 6.92 -1.00 -15.59
C GLY A 70 5.68 -0.21 -15.94
N ARG A 71 5.49 0.07 -17.23
CA ARG A 71 4.40 0.94 -17.70
C ARG A 71 3.02 0.48 -17.23
N ASP A 72 2.74 -0.83 -17.34
CA ASP A 72 1.43 -1.43 -17.10
C ASP A 72 1.48 -2.59 -16.10
N TRP A 73 2.54 -2.67 -15.30
CA TRP A 73 2.73 -3.73 -14.32
C TRP A 73 3.52 -3.29 -13.10
N LEU A 74 3.30 -3.97 -11.98
CA LEU A 74 4.05 -3.83 -10.72
C LEU A 74 4.34 -5.22 -10.18
N ALA A 75 5.57 -5.46 -9.75
CA ALA A 75 5.96 -6.67 -9.06
C ALA A 75 6.51 -6.35 -7.67
N VAL A 76 6.02 -7.07 -6.67
CA VAL A 76 6.45 -6.92 -5.27
C VAL A 76 6.98 -8.26 -4.80
N THR A 77 8.20 -8.27 -4.28
CA THR A 77 8.79 -9.45 -3.65
C THR A 77 8.61 -9.32 -2.14
N GLY A 78 7.71 -10.13 -1.61
CA GLY A 78 7.32 -10.04 -0.21
C GLY A 78 8.28 -10.75 0.74
N GLY A 79 8.07 -10.47 2.02
CA GLY A 79 8.83 -11.00 3.13
C GLY A 79 8.80 -10.04 4.31
N ARG A 80 9.98 -9.70 4.82
CA ARG A 80 10.14 -8.72 5.89
C ARG A 80 9.93 -7.30 5.33
N VAL A 81 9.15 -6.48 6.03
CA VAL A 81 8.95 -5.06 5.71
C VAL A 81 9.72 -4.21 6.73
N PRO A 82 10.88 -3.63 6.37
CA PRO A 82 11.65 -2.80 7.30
C PRO A 82 10.86 -1.64 7.89
N GLY A 83 10.08 -0.92 7.08
CA GLY A 83 9.39 0.29 7.52
C GLY A 83 10.34 1.47 7.76
N GLY A 84 9.92 2.44 8.56
CA GLY A 84 10.72 3.62 8.93
C GLY A 84 10.76 4.72 7.87
N GLY A 85 10.07 4.54 6.73
CA GLY A 85 10.02 5.51 5.64
C GLY A 85 8.83 6.45 5.74
N THR A 86 8.96 7.62 5.09
CA THR A 86 7.86 8.54 4.84
C THR A 86 7.38 8.40 3.39
N VAL A 87 6.07 8.22 3.22
CA VAL A 87 5.41 8.08 1.93
C VAL A 87 4.76 9.39 1.53
N VAL A 88 5.04 9.83 0.29
CA VAL A 88 4.36 10.97 -0.33
C VAL A 88 3.03 10.52 -0.90
N THR A 89 1.93 11.05 -0.37
CA THR A 89 0.58 10.58 -0.69
C THR A 89 0.04 11.14 -2.00
N HIS A 90 0.61 12.24 -2.51
CA HIS A 90 0.12 12.94 -3.70
C HIS A 90 -1.37 13.30 -3.63
N LEU A 91 -1.86 13.64 -2.43
CA LEU A 91 -3.27 13.90 -2.13
C LEU A 91 -4.21 12.72 -2.44
N ASP A 92 -3.68 11.50 -2.51
CA ASP A 92 -4.42 10.29 -2.80
C ASP A 92 -4.73 9.51 -1.51
N HIS A 93 -6.00 9.54 -1.12
CA HIS A 93 -6.50 8.85 0.07
C HIS A 93 -6.17 7.35 0.08
N ARG A 94 -6.13 6.70 -1.09
CA ARG A 94 -5.81 5.26 -1.17
C ARG A 94 -4.34 4.99 -0.90
N ILE A 95 -3.44 5.88 -1.31
CA ILE A 95 -2.02 5.79 -0.98
C ILE A 95 -1.84 5.99 0.53
N ALA A 96 -2.45 7.02 1.11
CA ALA A 96 -2.39 7.27 2.54
C ALA A 96 -2.87 6.06 3.37
N MET A 97 -4.10 5.57 3.10
CA MET A 97 -4.64 4.40 3.82
C MET A 97 -3.81 3.14 3.62
N THR A 98 -3.31 2.89 2.40
CA THR A 98 -2.50 1.71 2.08
C THR A 98 -1.24 1.64 2.95
N PHE A 99 -0.51 2.75 3.05
CA PHE A 99 0.77 2.75 3.76
C PHE A 99 0.61 2.82 5.29
N LEU A 100 -0.47 3.42 5.79
CA LEU A 100 -0.84 3.28 7.21
C LEU A 100 -1.17 1.82 7.56
N VAL A 101 -1.86 1.08 6.68
CA VAL A 101 -2.10 -0.36 6.87
C VAL A 101 -0.81 -1.18 6.77
N LEU A 102 0.10 -0.86 5.85
CA LEU A 102 1.41 -1.52 5.75
C LEU A 102 2.22 -1.38 7.06
N GLY A 103 2.14 -0.21 7.71
CA GLY A 103 2.81 0.05 8.98
C GLY A 103 2.40 -0.89 10.12
N LEU A 104 1.22 -1.52 10.03
CA LEU A 104 0.78 -2.51 11.03
C LEU A 104 1.54 -3.83 10.95
N ALA A 105 2.23 -4.09 9.83
CA ALA A 105 2.99 -5.31 9.58
C ALA A 105 4.50 -5.04 9.37
N ALA A 106 4.93 -3.78 9.48
CA ALA A 106 6.33 -3.37 9.36
C ALA A 106 7.05 -3.49 10.71
N ASP A 107 8.38 -3.60 10.67
CA ASP A 107 9.18 -3.63 11.90
C ASP A 107 9.31 -2.25 12.54
N GLU A 108 9.45 -1.21 11.72
CA GLU A 108 9.47 0.19 12.13
C GLU A 108 8.22 0.94 11.59
N PRO A 109 7.76 2.01 12.26
CA PRO A 109 6.59 2.76 11.83
C PRO A 109 6.67 3.24 10.37
N VAL A 110 5.56 3.16 9.65
CA VAL A 110 5.42 3.74 8.30
C VAL A 110 4.73 5.09 8.43
N THR A 111 5.35 6.14 7.90
CA THR A 111 4.81 7.51 7.95
C THR A 111 4.19 7.87 6.60
N VAL A 112 3.10 8.64 6.60
CA VAL A 112 2.58 9.32 5.41
C VAL A 112 2.72 10.83 5.59
N ASP A 113 2.95 11.57 4.50
CA ASP A 113 3.14 13.03 4.57
C ASP A 113 1.85 13.81 4.87
N ASP A 114 0.70 13.28 4.45
CA ASP A 114 -0.61 13.88 4.65
C ASP A 114 -1.71 12.83 4.83
N ALA A 115 -2.23 12.68 6.05
CA ALA A 115 -3.36 11.81 6.34
C ALA A 115 -4.72 12.53 6.18
N THR A 116 -4.76 13.85 6.03
CA THR A 116 -6.00 14.64 6.01
C THR A 116 -6.87 14.29 4.80
N VAL A 117 -6.25 13.91 3.69
CA VAL A 117 -6.94 13.48 2.46
C VAL A 117 -7.82 12.25 2.65
N ILE A 118 -7.55 11.42 3.65
CA ILE A 118 -8.39 10.25 3.98
C ILE A 118 -9.81 10.68 4.31
N THR A 119 -9.97 11.77 5.07
CA THR A 119 -11.28 12.25 5.55
C THR A 119 -12.24 12.66 4.44
N THR A 120 -11.73 12.90 3.22
CA THR A 120 -12.57 13.18 2.05
C THR A 120 -13.35 11.97 1.55
N SER A 121 -12.88 10.76 1.85
CA SER A 121 -13.43 9.49 1.35
C SER A 121 -13.87 8.53 2.47
N PHE A 122 -13.12 8.47 3.57
CA PHE A 122 -13.37 7.58 4.69
C PHE A 122 -13.07 8.27 6.04
N PRO A 123 -13.92 9.21 6.49
CA PRO A 123 -13.73 9.95 7.75
C PRO A 123 -13.50 9.07 8.98
N GLU A 124 -14.10 7.88 9.01
CA GLU A 124 -14.04 6.96 10.14
C GLU A 124 -12.82 6.04 10.12
N PHE A 125 -11.93 6.15 9.12
CA PHE A 125 -10.79 5.24 8.93
C PHE A 125 -9.93 5.10 10.19
N GLU A 126 -9.49 6.22 10.77
CA GLU A 126 -8.63 6.23 11.95
C GLU A 126 -9.33 5.58 13.16
N ALA A 127 -10.59 5.96 13.41
CA ALA A 127 -11.38 5.40 14.51
C ALA A 127 -11.63 3.89 14.33
N LEU A 128 -11.82 3.43 13.09
CA LEU A 128 -11.99 2.02 12.78
C LEU A 128 -10.69 1.25 13.00
N LEU A 129 -9.56 1.77 12.52
CA LEU A 129 -8.27 1.11 12.63
C LEU A 129 -7.81 1.02 14.09
N THR A 130 -7.92 2.12 14.84
CA THR A 130 -7.61 2.16 16.28
C THR A 130 -8.57 1.31 17.10
N GLY A 131 -9.87 1.31 16.78
CA GLY A 131 -10.86 0.41 17.37
C GLY A 131 -10.59 -1.07 17.11
N ALA A 132 -9.90 -1.40 16.01
CA ALA A 132 -9.41 -2.74 15.70
C ALA A 132 -8.07 -3.08 16.38
N GLY A 133 -7.46 -2.15 17.10
CA GLY A 133 -6.23 -2.34 17.88
C GLY A 133 -4.96 -1.77 17.24
N ALA A 134 -5.06 -0.99 16.16
CA ALA A 134 -3.91 -0.28 15.61
C ALA A 134 -3.48 0.90 16.50
N THR A 135 -2.20 1.25 16.43
CA THR A 135 -1.65 2.47 17.02
C THR A 135 -1.28 3.42 15.90
N LEU A 136 -1.91 4.60 15.90
CA LEU A 136 -1.61 5.71 15.01
C LEU A 136 -1.19 6.90 15.88
N PHE A 137 -0.19 7.65 15.45
CA PHE A 137 0.39 8.78 16.19
C PHE A 137 1.04 9.75 15.21
N GLU A 138 1.18 11.01 15.61
CA GLU A 138 1.93 11.98 14.82
C GLU A 138 3.43 11.90 15.15
N PRO A 139 4.33 12.12 14.17
CA PRO A 139 5.76 12.13 14.43
C PRO A 139 6.14 13.18 15.49
N GLY A 140 6.63 12.74 16.64
CA GLY A 140 7.06 13.63 17.73
C GLY A 140 6.19 13.58 18.99
N ASP A 141 5.09 12.82 18.97
CA ASP A 141 4.31 12.45 20.16
C ASP A 141 4.95 11.31 20.99
#